data_AF-A0A0E9LR60-F1
#
_entry.id   AF-A0A0E9LR60-F1
#
_cell.length_a   1.000
_cell.length_b   1.000
_cell.length_c   1.000
_cell.angle_alpha   90.00
_cell.angle_beta   90.00
_cell.angle_gamma   90.00
#
_symmetry.space_group_name_H-M   'P 1'
#
loop_
_entity.id
_entity.type
_entity.pdbx_description
1 polymer ?
#
loop_
_entity_poly.entity_id
_entity_poly.type
_entity_poly.pdbx_seq_one_letter_code
_entity_poly.pdbx_strand_id
1 'polypeptide(L)' 'MKILHLEHGGLVIYHKKLDSGVFKLPTFGDKHTSVAISWHDLMMIVKNVQAKKRVLKPRQKEAFFQHY' A
#
# COMPACT_ATOMS: atom_id res chain seq x y z
N MET A 1 9.48 -1.50 12.72
CA MET A 1 8.56 -2.60 12.36
C MET A 1 9.30 -3.92 12.49
N LYS A 2 8.72 -4.89 13.18
CA LYS A 2 9.23 -6.26 13.30
C LYS A 2 8.28 -7.20 12.56
N ILE A 3 8.82 -8.12 11.77
CA ILE A 3 8.04 -9.14 11.05
C ILE A 3 8.65 -10.50 11.39
N LEU A 4 7.79 -11.46 11.64
CA LEU A 4 8.15 -12.85 11.90
C LEU A 4 7.66 -13.70 10.73
N HIS A 5 8.56 -14.44 10.09
CA HIS A 5 8.26 -15.30 8.96
C HIS A 5 8.73 -16.73 9.25
N LEU A 6 7.82 -17.70 9.17
CA LEU A 6 8.16 -19.12 9.26
C LEU A 6 8.47 -19.64 7.85
N GLU A 7 9.70 -20.06 7.62
CA GLU A 7 10.17 -20.66 6.37
C GLU A 7 10.59 -22.12 6.56
N HIS A 8 10.89 -22.82 5.46
CA HIS A 8 11.26 -24.25 5.48
C HIS A 8 12.56 -24.55 6.26
N GLY A 9 13.35 -23.53 6.60
CA GLY A 9 14.56 -23.63 7.44
C GLY A 9 14.41 -23.10 8.86
N GLY A 10 13.20 -22.67 9.25
CA GLY A 10 12.92 -22.13 10.59
C GLY A 10 12.37 -20.70 10.57
N LEU A 11 12.56 -20.01 11.70
CA LEU A 11 11.94 -18.72 11.97
C LEU A 11 12.88 -17.57 11.59
N VAL A 12 12.41 -16.67 10.72
CA VAL A 12 13.14 -15.49 10.25
C VAL A 12 12.52 -14.24 10.85
N ILE A 13 13.35 -13.39 11.46
CA ILE A 13 12.94 -12.09 12.01
C ILE A 13 13.49 -10.97 11.15
N TYR A 14 12.60 -10.15 10.61
CA TYR A 14 12.97 -8.90 9.95
C TYR A 14 12.75 -7.71 10.89
N HIS A 15 13.70 -6.78 10.91
CA HIS A 15 13.59 -5.54 11.67
C HIS A 15 13.87 -4.34 10.76
N LYS A 16 12.85 -3.51 10.55
CA LYS A 16 12.95 -2.26 9.79
C LYS A 16 12.78 -1.06 10.72
N LYS A 17 13.83 -0.26 10.86
CA LYS A 17 13.78 1.07 11.46
C LYS A 17 13.42 2.08 10.36
N LEU A 18 12.65 3.11 10.71
CA LEU A 18 12.44 4.26 9.83
C LEU A 18 13.38 5.37 10.28
N ASP A 19 14.00 6.04 9.31
CA ASP A 19 14.78 7.25 9.58
C ASP A 19 13.85 8.46 9.79
N SER A 20 12.67 8.44 9.16
CA SER A 20 11.59 9.43 9.37
C SER A 20 10.20 8.88 9.02
N GLY A 21 9.15 9.54 9.52
CA GLY A 21 7.75 9.19 9.23
C GLY A 21 7.20 8.01 10.06
N VAL A 22 6.05 7.49 9.65
CA VAL A 22 5.31 6.43 10.36
C VAL A 22 4.80 5.39 9.37
N PHE A 23 4.79 4.12 9.76
CA PHE A 23 4.14 3.06 9.00
C PHE A 23 2.62 3.22 9.07
N LYS A 24 1.95 3.38 7.93
CA LYS A 24 0.49 3.33 7.88
C LYS A 24 0.03 1.89 8.03
N LEU A 25 -0.53 1.57 9.18
CA LEU A 25 -1.13 0.28 9.45
C LEU A 25 -2.45 0.14 8.68
N PRO A 26 -2.84 -1.10 8.30
CA PRO A 26 -4.17 -1.35 7.75
C PRO A 26 -5.22 -1.03 8.81
N THR A 27 -6.44 -0.74 8.37
CA THR A 27 -7.55 -0.48 9.30
C THR A 27 -7.89 -1.76 10.05
N PHE A 28 -7.78 -1.74 11.38
CA PHE A 28 -8.28 -2.79 12.26
C PHE A 28 -9.67 -2.38 12.76
N GLY A 29 -10.61 -3.32 12.84
CA GLY A 29 -11.84 -3.10 13.60
C GLY A 29 -11.51 -3.14 15.10
N ASP A 30 -12.17 -2.30 15.91
CA ASP A 30 -11.85 -2.08 17.34
C ASP A 30 -11.80 -3.35 18.22
N LYS A 31 -12.32 -4.49 17.72
CA LYS A 31 -12.38 -5.77 18.42
C LYS A 31 -11.29 -6.77 18.01
N HIS A 32 -10.53 -6.52 16.94
CA HIS A 32 -9.61 -7.51 16.38
C HIS A 32 -8.15 -7.12 16.61
N THR A 33 -7.38 -8.03 17.20
CA THR A 33 -5.93 -7.86 17.45
C THR A 33 -5.07 -8.27 16.25
N SER A 34 -5.66 -8.85 15.22
CA SER A 34 -4.98 -9.31 14.01
C SER A 34 -5.85 -9.16 12.78
N VAL A 35 -5.25 -8.94 11.61
CA VAL A 35 -5.92 -8.89 10.31
C VAL A 35 -5.14 -9.73 9.31
N ALA A 36 -5.85 -10.47 8.47
CA ALA A 36 -5.24 -11.11 7.31
C ALA A 36 -4.84 -10.04 6.30
N ILE A 37 -3.61 -10.10 5.80
CA ILE A 37 -3.07 -9.13 4.85
C ILE A 37 -2.40 -9.86 3.70
N SER A 38 -2.58 -9.35 2.47
CA SER A 38 -1.87 -9.89 1.32
C SER A 38 -0.38 -9.53 1.38
N TRP A 39 0.47 -10.33 0.74
CA TRP A 39 1.90 -10.00 0.63
C TRP A 39 2.14 -8.63 -0.02
N HIS A 40 1.34 -8.29 -1.05
CA HIS A 40 1.42 -7.00 -1.73
C HIS A 40 1.17 -5.83 -0.77
N ASP A 41 0.10 -5.90 0.02
CA ASP A 41 -0.27 -4.85 0.97
C ASP A 41 0.77 -4.73 2.09
N LEU A 42 1.27 -5.86 2.60
CA LEU A 42 2.37 -5.87 3.56
C LEU A 42 3.60 -5.16 2.99
N MET A 43 3.97 -5.46 1.74
CA MET A 43 5.11 -4.81 1.08
C MET A 43 4.88 -3.31 0.86
N MET A 44 3.65 -2.86 0.59
CA MET A 44 3.35 -1.43 0.52
C MET A 44 3.59 -0.72 1.86
N ILE A 45 3.17 -1.33 2.97
CA ILE A 45 3.43 -0.81 4.32
C ILE A 45 4.93 -0.75 4.59
N VAL A 46 5.65 -1.85 4.36
CA VAL A 46 7.09 -1.94 4.60
C VAL A 46 7.85 -0.91 3.77
N LYS A 47 7.45 -0.70 2.51
CA LYS A 47 8.05 0.29 1.59
C LYS A 47 7.55 1.72 1.82
N ASN A 48 6.56 1.92 2.70
CA ASN A 48 5.91 3.20 2.94
C ASN A 48 5.33 3.85 1.66
N VAL A 49 4.77 3.04 0.76
CA VAL A 49 4.17 3.50 -0.50
C VAL A 49 2.65 3.60 -0.32
N GLN A 50 2.09 4.75 -0.67
CA GLN A 50 0.64 4.97 -0.66
C GLN A 50 0.10 4.87 -2.08
N ALA A 51 -0.89 4.00 -2.29
CA ALA A 51 -1.63 3.95 -3.55
C ALA A 51 -2.38 5.28 -3.74
N LYS A 52 -1.90 6.12 -4.66
CA LYS A 52 -2.61 7.32 -5.09
C LYS A 52 -3.66 6.91 -6.11
N LYS A 53 -4.94 7.13 -5.81
CA LYS A 53 -6.00 7.04 -6.82
C LYS A 53 -5.74 8.10 -7.89
N ARG A 54 -5.35 7.66 -9.07
CA ARG A 54 -5.16 8.54 -10.22
C ARG A 54 -6.52 8.78 -10.87
N VAL A 55 -7.05 9.99 -10.74
CA VAL A 55 -8.21 10.42 -11.52
C VAL A 55 -7.69 10.77 -12.92
N LEU A 56 -8.09 9.99 -13.93
CA LEU A 56 -7.77 10.30 -15.31
C LEU A 56 -8.59 11.52 -15.73
N LYS A 57 -7.94 12.51 -16.37
CA LYS A 57 -8.66 13.65 -16.93
C LYS A 57 -9.58 13.17 -18.07
N PRO A 58 -10.83 13.62 -18.14
CA PRO A 58 -11.69 13.35 -19.29
C PRO A 58 -11.02 13.85 -20.57
N ARG A 59 -11.02 13.01 -21.62
CA ARG A 59 -10.49 13.37 -22.93
C ARG A 59 -11.38 14.44 -23.56
N GLN A 60 -10.86 15.66 -23.72
CA GLN A 60 -11.50 16.71 -24.50
C GLN A 60 -11.48 16.28 -25.97
N LYS A 61 -12.64 15.98 -26.57
CA LYS A 61 -12.80 15.96 -28.03
C LYS A 61 -13.23 17.37 -28.40
N GLU A 62 -12.28 18.20 -28.81
CA GLU A 62 -12.58 19.54 -29.28
C GLU A 62 -13.47 19.47 -30.52
N ALA A 63 -14.55 20.24 -30.47
CA ALA A 63 -15.48 20.48 -31.56
C ALA A 63 -14.74 21.21 -32.70
N PHE A 64 -14.10 20.45 -33.58
CA PHE A 64 -13.45 20.95 -34.80
C PHE A 64 -14.38 20.98 -36.02
N PHE A 65 -15.70 21.01 -35.82
CA PHE A 65 -16.67 20.96 -36.92
C PHE A 65 -17.71 22.08 -36.85
N GLN A 66 -17.26 23.31 -36.66
CA GLN A 66 -18.13 24.49 -36.76
C GLN A 66 -17.40 25.67 -37.43
N HIS A 67 -16.75 25.40 -38.56
CA HIS A 67 -16.41 26.43 -39.57
C HIS A 67 -16.14 25.73 -40.91
N TYR A 68 -17.20 25.37 -41.63
CA TYR A 68 -17.20 25.19 -43.09
C TYR A 68 -18.56 25.60 -43.63
#